data_AF-A0A926UQN2-F1
#
_entry.id   AF-A0A926UQN2-F1
#
_cell.length_a   1.000
_cell.length_b   1.000
_cell.length_c   1.000
_cell.angle_alpha   90.00
_cell.angle_beta   90.00
_cell.angle_gamma   90.00
#
_symmetry.space_group_name_H-M   'P 1'
#
loop_
_entity.id
_entity.type
_entity.pdbx_description
1 polymer ?
#
loop_
_entity_poly.entity_id
_entity_poly.type
_entity_poly.pdbx_seq_one_letter_code
_entity_poly.pdbx_strand_id
1 'polypeptide(L)'
;MTGAELRQAIVDKWQYSYDVQLRNIRGKIFLQVMWRYQEQQSFVMNTLEFEQHLDRIASYLGDWGVVEQVKQFIANTDERPRVGKAVSVPLQIGERSLEWIIES
;
A
#
# COMPACT_ATOMS: atom_id res chain seq x y z
N MET A 1 -2.78 4.13 11.03
CA MET A 1 -2.88 5.18 10.00
C MET A 1 -4.25 5.07 9.36
N THR A 2 -4.81 6.14 8.81
CA THR A 2 -6.04 6.12 8.00
C THR A 2 -5.73 5.95 6.50
N GLY A 3 -6.74 5.60 5.69
CA GLY A 3 -6.58 5.58 4.23
C GLY A 3 -6.12 6.92 3.66
N ALA A 4 -6.59 8.03 4.24
CA ALA A 4 -6.20 9.37 3.85
C ALA A 4 -4.71 9.66 4.15
N GLU A 5 -4.20 9.24 5.30
CA GLU A 5 -2.77 9.38 5.61
C GLU A 5 -1.89 8.55 4.65
N LEU A 6 -2.33 7.34 4.28
CA LEU A 6 -1.63 6.51 3.32
C LEU A 6 -1.59 7.17 1.94
N ARG A 7 -2.74 7.69 1.48
CA ARG A 7 -2.82 8.47 0.24
C ARG A 7 -1.87 9.65 0.27
N GLN A 8 -1.87 10.41 1.37
CA GLN A 8 -1.05 11.61 1.51
C GLN A 8 0.43 11.27 1.40
N ALA A 9 0.91 10.22 2.09
CA ALA A 9 2.30 9.78 1.99
C ALA A 9 2.74 9.43 0.55
N ILE A 10 1.85 8.80 -0.22
CA ILE A 10 2.09 8.45 -1.63
C ILE A 10 2.11 9.71 -2.50
N VAL A 11 1.15 10.62 -2.30
CA VAL A 11 1.04 11.89 -3.05
C VAL A 11 2.23 12.81 -2.75
N ASP A 12 2.62 12.96 -1.49
CA ASP A 12 3.81 13.75 -1.11
C ASP A 12 5.06 13.22 -1.83
N LYS A 13 5.23 11.90 -1.86
CA LYS A 13 6.42 11.29 -2.47
C LYS A 13 6.45 11.36 -3.99
N TRP A 14 5.33 11.07 -4.66
CA TRP A 14 5.34 10.86 -6.10
C TRP A 14 4.35 11.74 -6.90
N GLN A 15 3.63 12.64 -6.21
CA GLN A 15 2.69 13.62 -6.78
C GLN A 15 1.43 13.02 -7.43
N TYR A 16 1.16 11.74 -7.21
CA TYR A 16 0.01 11.01 -7.76
C TYR A 16 -0.64 10.13 -6.70
N SER A 17 -1.96 9.97 -6.79
CA SER A 17 -2.73 9.04 -5.93
C SER A 17 -2.65 7.62 -6.49
N TYR A 18 -1.48 6.99 -6.37
CA TYR A 18 -1.30 5.61 -6.82
C TYR A 18 -2.15 4.61 -6.04
N ASP A 19 -2.62 3.58 -6.73
CA ASP A 19 -3.21 2.41 -6.11
C ASP A 19 -2.17 1.60 -5.32
N VAL A 20 -2.65 0.85 -4.33
CA VAL A 20 -1.82 -0.03 -3.50
C VAL A 20 -2.42 -1.42 -3.39
N GLN A 21 -1.58 -2.43 -3.33
CA GLN A 21 -2.01 -3.82 -3.16
C GLN A 21 -1.14 -4.53 -2.13
N LEU A 22 -1.75 -5.45 -1.37
CA LEU A 22 -1.00 -6.39 -0.56
C LEU A 22 -0.75 -7.67 -1.36
N ARG A 23 0.48 -8.16 -1.35
CA ARG A 23 0.86 -9.43 -1.98
C ARG A 23 1.63 -10.30 -1.02
N ASN A 24 1.22 -11.55 -0.90
CA ASN A 24 2.03 -12.60 -0.29
C ASN A 24 2.89 -13.26 -1.36
N ILE A 25 4.22 -13.18 -1.20
CA ILE A 25 5.19 -13.81 -2.09
C ILE A 25 6.07 -14.71 -1.22
N ARG A 26 5.89 -16.03 -1.36
CA ARG A 26 6.66 -17.05 -0.63
C ARG A 26 6.65 -16.83 0.90
N GLY A 27 5.50 -16.52 1.47
CA GLY A 27 5.32 -16.34 2.91
C GLY A 27 5.73 -14.95 3.43
N LYS A 28 6.11 -14.02 2.54
CA LYS A 28 6.43 -12.63 2.89
C LYS A 28 5.39 -11.70 2.28
N ILE A 29 4.93 -10.74 3.07
CA ILE A 29 3.92 -9.78 2.62
C ILE A 29 4.59 -8.51 2.17
N PHE A 30 4.13 -7.99 1.05
CA PHE A 30 4.59 -6.75 0.47
C PHE A 30 3.39 -5.82 0.28
N LEU A 31 3.57 -4.55 0.63
CA LEU A 31 2.73 -3.49 0.12
C LEU A 31 3.31 -3.04 -1.22
N GLN A 32 2.56 -3.20 -2.29
CA GLN A 32 2.93 -2.77 -3.63
C GLN A 32 2.24 -1.45 -3.95
N VAL A 33 3.01 -0.39 -4.19
CA VAL A 33 2.51 0.84 -4.79
C VAL A 33 2.48 0.64 -6.30
N MET A 34 1.28 0.53 -6.84
CA MET A 34 1.01 0.24 -8.24
C MET A 34 1.28 1.49 -9.09
N TRP A 35 1.47 1.31 -10.40
CA TRP A 35 1.69 2.43 -11.32
C TRP A 35 0.39 3.05 -11.85
N ARG A 36 -0.76 2.43 -11.54
CA ARG A 36 -2.09 2.97 -11.88
C ARG A 36 -2.48 3.99 -10.80
N TYR A 37 -3.05 5.10 -11.22
CA TYR A 37 -3.48 6.17 -10.32
C TYR A 37 -4.88 6.66 -10.72
N GLN A 38 -5.59 7.24 -9.75
CA GLN A 38 -7.02 7.53 -9.82
C GLN A 38 -7.40 8.52 -10.95
N GLU A 39 -6.47 9.34 -11.40
CA GLU A 39 -6.67 10.29 -12.50
C GLU A 39 -6.55 9.66 -13.91
N GLN A 40 -6.26 8.36 -14.03
CA GLN A 40 -6.29 7.66 -15.32
C GLN A 40 -7.73 7.29 -15.74
N GLN A 41 -8.09 7.55 -17.01
CA GLN A 41 -9.44 7.27 -17.55
C GLN A 41 -9.91 5.80 -17.43
N SER A 42 -8.98 4.85 -17.27
CA SER A 42 -9.29 3.42 -17.12
C SER A 42 -9.02 2.91 -15.70
N PHE A 43 -9.00 3.80 -14.70
CA PHE A 43 -8.92 3.39 -13.32
C PHE A 43 -10.17 2.60 -12.94
N VAL A 44 -9.96 1.44 -12.32
CA VAL A 44 -11.02 0.43 -12.14
C VAL A 44 -11.98 0.75 -11.00
N MET A 45 -11.57 1.63 -10.07
CA MET A 45 -12.36 2.03 -8.90
C MET A 45 -12.84 3.47 -9.06
N ASN A 46 -14.06 3.76 -8.63
CA ASN A 46 -14.48 5.15 -8.46
C ASN A 46 -13.85 5.77 -7.19
N THR A 47 -14.03 7.08 -6.98
CA THR A 47 -13.43 7.80 -5.84
C THR A 47 -13.75 7.15 -4.48
N LEU A 48 -15.02 6.81 -4.24
CA LEU A 48 -15.44 6.23 -2.96
C LEU A 48 -14.85 4.82 -2.76
N GLU A 49 -14.85 4.00 -3.81
CA GLU A 49 -14.23 2.66 -3.78
C GLU A 49 -12.73 2.75 -3.50
N PHE A 50 -12.05 3.72 -4.11
CA PHE A 50 -10.63 3.95 -3.90
C PHE A 50 -10.33 4.37 -2.45
N GLU A 51 -11.11 5.28 -1.88
CA GLU A 51 -10.95 5.71 -0.48
C GLU A 51 -11.19 4.55 0.49
N GLN A 52 -12.25 3.75 0.29
CA GLN A 52 -12.54 2.57 1.09
C GLN A 52 -11.46 1.49 0.98
N HIS A 53 -10.92 1.30 -0.23
CA HIS A 53 -9.79 0.40 -0.47
C HIS A 53 -8.56 0.84 0.31
N LEU A 54 -8.18 2.12 0.21
CA LEU A 54 -7.04 2.66 0.96
C LEU A 54 -7.24 2.54 2.47
N ASP A 55 -8.46 2.77 2.97
CA ASP A 55 -8.75 2.65 4.40
C ASP A 55 -8.60 1.20 4.90
N ARG A 56 -9.07 0.23 4.11
CA ARG A 56 -8.87 -1.19 4.41
C ARG A 56 -7.40 -1.57 4.46
N ILE A 57 -6.60 -1.12 3.48
CA ILE A 57 -5.16 -1.35 3.48
C ILE A 57 -4.50 -0.69 4.70
N ALA A 58 -4.85 0.55 4.99
CA ALA A 58 -4.34 1.29 6.14
C ALA A 58 -4.67 0.61 7.49
N SER A 59 -5.85 0.00 7.61
CA SER A 59 -6.21 -0.83 8.77
C SER A 59 -5.26 -2.00 8.91
N TYR A 60 -5.05 -2.82 7.86
CA TYR A 60 -4.13 -3.96 7.93
C TYR A 60 -2.71 -3.54 8.33
N LEU A 61 -2.20 -2.44 7.78
CA LEU A 61 -0.88 -1.92 8.16
C LEU A 61 -0.83 -1.52 9.65
N GLY A 62 -1.93 -0.98 10.17
CA GLY A 62 -2.14 -0.68 11.59
C GLY A 62 -2.16 -1.93 12.47
N ASP A 63 -3.03 -2.89 12.14
CA ASP A 63 -3.18 -4.17 12.85
C ASP A 63 -1.88 -4.98 12.89
N TRP A 64 -1.06 -4.88 11.85
CA TRP A 64 0.25 -5.54 11.78
C TRP A 64 1.40 -4.75 12.41
N GLY A 65 1.15 -3.51 12.87
CA GLY A 65 2.16 -2.67 13.50
C GLY A 65 3.26 -2.19 12.55
N VAL A 66 3.04 -2.22 11.23
CA VAL A 66 4.05 -1.87 10.21
C VAL A 66 3.91 -0.43 9.67
N VAL A 67 3.09 0.39 10.32
CA VAL A 67 2.76 1.75 9.88
C VAL A 67 3.99 2.64 9.69
N GLU A 68 4.86 2.69 10.70
CA GLU A 68 6.06 3.52 10.66
C GLU A 68 7.06 3.04 9.60
N GLN A 69 7.22 1.72 9.47
CA GLN A 69 8.05 1.12 8.43
C GLN A 69 7.61 1.56 7.03
N VAL A 70 6.30 1.51 6.74
CA VAL A 70 5.78 1.92 5.43
C VAL A 70 6.02 3.41 5.18
N LYS A 71 5.72 4.27 6.16
CA LYS A 71 5.96 5.73 6.04
C LYS A 71 7.45 6.02 5.78
N GLN A 72 8.35 5.38 6.53
CA GLN A 72 9.80 5.52 6.35
C GLN A 72 10.28 5.01 5.00
N PHE A 73 9.80 3.85 4.55
CA PHE A 73 10.19 3.31 3.24
C PHE A 73 9.76 4.24 2.10
N ILE A 74 8.50 4.70 2.09
CA ILE A 74 7.98 5.59 1.05
C ILE A 74 8.76 6.90 1.02
N ALA A 75 9.04 7.50 2.19
CA ALA A 75 9.80 8.75 2.26
C ALA A 75 11.22 8.61 1.67
N ASN A 76 11.91 7.51 1.98
CA ASN A 76 13.34 7.35 1.70
C ASN A 76 13.68 6.61 0.40
N THR A 77 12.75 5.89 -0.23
CA THR A 77 13.04 5.14 -1.47
C THR A 77 13.26 6.06 -2.68
N ASP A 78 14.23 5.75 -3.53
CA ASP A 78 14.40 6.37 -4.85
C ASP A 78 13.57 5.67 -5.94
N GLU A 79 12.89 4.56 -5.60
CA GLU A 79 12.05 3.86 -6.55
C GLU A 79 10.76 4.64 -6.84
N ARG A 80 10.28 4.51 -8.09
CA ARG A 80 9.02 5.11 -8.54
C ARG A 80 8.15 4.07 -9.25
N PRO A 81 6.84 4.04 -8.99
CA PRO A 81 5.92 3.18 -9.73
C PRO A 81 5.95 3.54 -11.22
N ARG A 82 6.11 2.53 -12.08
CA ARG A 82 6.11 2.69 -13.55
C ARG A 82 5.41 1.52 -14.21
N VAL A 83 5.02 1.66 -15.48
CA VAL A 83 4.28 0.62 -16.21
C VAL A 83 5.01 -0.72 -16.10
N GLY A 84 4.33 -1.71 -15.53
CA GLY A 84 4.86 -3.07 -15.30
C GLY A 84 5.80 -3.23 -14.10
N LYS A 85 6.11 -2.17 -13.34
CA LYS A 85 6.94 -2.24 -12.13
C LYS A 85 6.32 -1.44 -10.98
N ALA A 86 5.81 -2.16 -9.98
CA ALA A 86 5.39 -1.58 -8.71
C ALA A 86 6.59 -1.29 -7.80
N VAL A 87 6.43 -0.35 -6.86
CA VAL A 87 7.35 -0.20 -5.72
C VAL A 87 6.89 -1.17 -4.64
N SER A 88 7.77 -2.09 -4.23
CA SER A 88 7.44 -3.15 -3.28
C SER A 88 8.05 -2.85 -1.92
N VAL A 89 7.22 -2.50 -0.95
CA VAL A 89 7.60 -2.32 0.45
C VAL A 89 7.52 -3.67 1.16
N PRO A 90 8.64 -4.29 1.60
CA PRO A 90 8.59 -5.49 2.41
C PRO A 90 8.01 -5.17 3.78
N LEU A 91 7.00 -5.92 4.22
CA LEU A 91 6.37 -5.72 5.52
C LEU A 91 6.98 -6.68 6.56
N GLN A 92 7.55 -6.12 7.63
CA GLN A 92 8.08 -6.88 8.76
C GLN A 92 6.96 -7.11 9.78
N ILE A 93 6.11 -8.07 9.47
CA ILE A 93 4.96 -8.44 10.31
C ILE A 93 5.44 -9.41 11.38
N GLY A 94 5.18 -9.12 12.65
CA GLY A 94 5.52 -10.01 13.76
C GLY A 94 4.77 -11.35 13.68
N GLU A 95 5.31 -12.41 14.26
CA GLU A 95 4.76 -13.78 14.17
C GLU A 95 3.28 -13.88 14.59
N ARG A 96 2.87 -13.10 15.60
CA ARG A 96 1.48 -13.06 16.08
C ARG A 96 0.49 -12.49 15.06
N SER A 97 0.98 -11.72 14.09
CA SER A 97 0.17 -11.04 13.08
C SER A 97 -0.05 -11.84 11.79
N LEU A 98 0.61 -12.99 11.65
CA LEU A 98 0.47 -13.88 10.51
C LEU A 98 -0.71 -14.85 10.66
N GLU A 99 -1.22 -15.07 11.89
CA GLU A 99 -2.30 -16.03 12.17
C GLU A 99 -3.57 -15.71 11.36
N TRP A 100 -3.87 -14.44 11.14
CA TRP A 100 -5.04 -13.99 10.37
C TRP A 100 -4.90 -14.06 8.84
N ILE A 101 -3.67 -14.25 8.34
CA ILE A 101 -3.36 -14.13 6.91
C ILE A 101 -3.41 -15.50 6.21
N ILE A 102 -3.42 -16.57 6.99
CA ILE A 102 -3.39 -17.95 6.49
C ILE A 102 -4.81 -18.51 6.24
N GLU A 103 -5.88 -17.81 6.66
CA GLU A 103 -7.27 -18.29 6.57
C GLU A 103 -8.12 -17.67 5.43
N SER A 104 -7.54 -17.30 4.28
CA SER A 104 -8.33 -16.87 3.10
C SER A 104 -7.92 -17.57 1.81
#